data_AF-A0A1W1ZVZ7-F1
#
_entry.id   AF-A0A1W1ZVZ7-F1
#
_cell.length_a   1.000
_cell.length_b   1.000
_cell.length_c   1.000
_cell.angle_alpha   90.00
_cell.angle_beta   90.00
_cell.angle_gamma   90.00
#
_symmetry.space_group_name_H-M   'P 1'
#
loop_
_entity.id
_entity.type
_entity.pdbx_description
1 polymer ?
#
loop_
_entity_poly.entity_id
_entity_poly.type
_entity_poly.pdbx_seq_one_letter_code
_entity_poly.pdbx_strand_id
1 'polypeptide(L)'
;MTATVDLVTEFDRAWADPRNTAIDLPPVNVNQVLRDHYDVEDDLRYTRTNLWDMEIRKASAPDIYLPSVVKPGSAKKWQSDDPDVFTRASEQRLWLNPSEFDLIIEHVQLDHAKQSVYFIGAPDYTTPDGRHLVADTRQPLFHVEHWVEGDETEPVNRWRIVHVTEQPDQAMLDFFAEMGRSVHLRDFIEVHIREVLGYRITRK
;
A
#
# COMPACT_ATOMS: atom_id res chain seq x y z
N MET A 1 -24.17 10.36 -12.96
CA MET A 1 -22.99 11.19 -12.67
C MET A 1 -22.68 10.99 -11.20
N THR A 2 -21.84 10.02 -10.89
CA THR A 2 -21.37 9.77 -9.52
C THR A 2 -20.37 10.87 -9.21
N ALA A 3 -20.54 11.60 -8.11
CA ALA A 3 -19.57 12.62 -7.72
C ALA A 3 -18.19 11.96 -7.59
N THR A 4 -17.19 12.48 -8.29
CA THR A 4 -15.80 12.05 -8.12
C THR A 4 -15.39 12.43 -6.70
N VAL A 5 -15.25 11.44 -5.82
CA VAL A 5 -14.74 11.65 -4.46
C VAL A 5 -13.31 12.14 -4.59
N ASP A 6 -13.00 13.28 -3.97
CA ASP A 6 -11.61 13.70 -3.78
C ASP A 6 -10.98 12.75 -2.75
N LEU A 7 -10.15 11.83 -3.24
CA LEU A 7 -9.59 10.75 -2.42
C LEU A 7 -8.62 11.29 -1.36
N VAL A 8 -7.94 12.40 -1.64
CA VAL A 8 -7.02 13.03 -0.68
C VAL A 8 -7.81 13.62 0.48
N THR A 9 -8.87 14.37 0.18
CA THR A 9 -9.76 14.93 1.20
C THR A 9 -10.44 13.83 2.04
N GLU A 10 -10.84 12.72 1.42
CA GLU A 10 -11.41 11.58 2.14
C GLU A 10 -10.39 10.96 3.10
N PHE A 11 -9.15 10.76 2.65
CA PHE A 11 -8.07 10.27 3.49
C PHE A 11 -7.86 11.18 4.70
N ASP A 12 -7.66 12.48 4.47
CA ASP A 12 -7.38 13.44 5.53
C ASP A 12 -8.52 13.54 6.55
N ARG A 13 -9.77 13.47 6.08
CA ARG A 13 -10.94 13.41 6.95
C ARG A 13 -10.92 12.18 7.85
N ALA A 14 -10.71 10.99 7.28
CA ALA A 14 -10.68 9.75 8.05
C ALA A 14 -9.49 9.73 9.03
N TRP A 15 -8.33 10.22 8.60
CA TRP A 15 -7.12 10.31 9.42
C TRP A 15 -7.30 11.22 10.63
N ALA A 16 -8.02 12.34 10.48
CA ALA A 16 -8.27 13.29 11.55
C ALA A 16 -9.37 12.88 12.53
N ASP A 17 -10.19 11.88 12.21
CA ASP A 17 -11.26 11.41 13.10
C ASP A 17 -10.71 10.55 14.24
N PRO A 18 -10.81 10.97 15.51
CA PRO A 18 -10.24 10.25 16.65
C PRO A 18 -10.93 8.91 16.96
N ARG A 19 -12.07 8.61 16.32
CA ARG A 19 -12.75 7.31 16.43
C ARG A 19 -12.10 6.25 15.56
N ASN A 20 -11.42 6.66 14.51
CA ASN A 20 -10.73 5.75 13.61
C ASN A 20 -9.42 5.25 14.23
N THR A 21 -8.98 4.09 13.77
CA THR A 21 -7.70 3.52 14.17
C THR A 21 -6.62 3.96 13.18
N ALA A 22 -5.99 5.10 13.46
CA ALA A 22 -4.92 5.66 12.65
C ALA A 22 -3.53 5.17 13.08
N ILE A 23 -2.73 4.75 12.12
CA ILE A 23 -1.41 4.14 12.31
C ILE A 23 -0.42 4.77 11.32
N ASP A 24 0.63 5.38 11.84
CA ASP A 24 1.76 5.90 11.05
C ASP A 24 2.97 4.99 11.30
N LEU A 25 3.45 4.30 10.27
CA LEU A 25 4.56 3.38 10.43
C LEU A 25 5.90 4.13 10.35
N PRO A 26 6.94 3.61 11.03
CA PRO A 26 8.26 4.23 10.97
C PRO A 26 8.75 4.40 9.53
N PRO A 27 9.38 5.55 9.21
CA PRO A 27 9.98 5.76 7.90
C PRO A 27 11.07 4.72 7.61
N VAL A 28 11.12 4.22 6.38
CA VAL A 28 12.12 3.24 5.94
C VAL A 28 13.06 3.90 4.93
N ASN A 29 14.28 4.27 5.36
CA ASN A 29 15.35 4.61 4.43
C ASN A 29 15.83 3.33 3.75
N VAL A 30 15.55 3.21 2.44
CA VAL A 30 15.78 1.98 1.69
C VAL A 30 17.26 1.64 1.62
N ASN A 31 18.12 2.62 1.31
CA ASN A 31 19.55 2.37 1.15
C ASN A 31 20.24 2.11 2.49
N GLN A 32 19.79 2.75 3.57
CA GLN A 32 20.29 2.43 4.90
C GLN A 32 19.97 0.98 5.28
N VAL A 33 18.72 0.55 5.09
CA VAL A 33 18.31 -0.82 5.38
C VAL A 33 19.05 -1.84 4.51
N LEU A 34 19.25 -1.56 3.21
CA LEU A 34 20.04 -2.41 2.33
C LEU A 34 21.48 -2.59 2.85
N ARG A 35 22.13 -1.50 3.28
CA ARG A 35 23.50 -1.55 3.84
C ARG A 35 23.56 -2.40 5.11
N ASP A 36 22.62 -2.18 6.02
CA ASP A 36 22.67 -2.73 7.38
C ASP A 36 22.21 -4.20 7.42
N HIS A 37 21.20 -4.56 6.63
CA HIS A 37 20.45 -5.82 6.81
C HIS A 37 20.43 -6.74 5.59
N TYR A 38 21.08 -6.36 4.49
CA TYR A 38 21.14 -7.19 3.29
C TYR A 38 22.57 -7.38 2.78
N ASP A 39 22.82 -8.57 2.24
CA ASP A 39 23.88 -8.81 1.27
C ASP A 39 23.31 -8.52 -0.12
N VAL A 40 23.95 -7.57 -0.80
CA VAL A 40 23.50 -7.04 -2.08
C VAL A 40 24.54 -7.39 -3.14
N GLU A 41 24.10 -8.00 -4.23
CA GLU A 41 24.97 -8.24 -5.38
C GLU A 41 25.25 -6.92 -6.12
N ASP A 42 26.49 -6.75 -6.57
CA ASP A 42 26.98 -5.55 -7.26
C ASP A 42 26.83 -4.24 -6.46
N ASP A 43 26.79 -3.11 -7.16
CA ASP A 43 26.76 -1.76 -6.62
C ASP A 43 25.35 -1.14 -6.64
N LEU A 44 24.31 -1.94 -6.37
CA LEU A 44 22.92 -1.45 -6.32
C LEU A 44 22.82 -0.19 -5.45
N ARG A 45 22.32 0.88 -6.08
CA ARG A 45 21.88 2.11 -5.41
C ARG A 45 20.42 2.32 -5.73
N TYR A 46 19.57 2.08 -4.75
CA TYR A 46 18.13 2.28 -4.92
C TYR A 46 17.83 3.78 -4.88
N THR A 47 17.16 4.31 -5.89
CA THR A 47 16.93 5.76 -5.98
C THR A 47 15.51 6.17 -5.63
N ARG A 48 15.29 7.47 -5.39
CA ARG A 48 13.94 8.03 -5.21
C ARG A 48 13.05 7.77 -6.42
N THR A 49 13.61 7.91 -7.63
CA THR A 49 12.93 7.52 -8.87
C THR A 49 12.52 6.05 -8.87
N ASN A 50 13.40 5.14 -8.45
CA ASN A 50 13.07 3.71 -8.35
C ASN A 50 11.97 3.45 -7.32
N LEU A 51 12.01 4.13 -6.17
CA LEU A 51 10.98 3.98 -5.14
C LEU A 51 9.62 4.45 -5.63
N TRP A 52 9.58 5.56 -6.39
CA TRP A 52 8.33 6.03 -6.97
C TRP A 52 7.80 5.12 -8.08
N ASP A 53 8.67 4.63 -8.97
CA ASP A 53 8.29 3.62 -9.97
C ASP A 53 7.73 2.35 -9.31
N MET A 54 8.34 1.90 -8.21
CA MET A 54 7.80 0.80 -7.42
C MET A 54 6.40 1.10 -6.88
N GLU A 55 6.20 2.27 -6.25
CA GLU A 55 4.90 2.65 -5.68
C GLU A 55 3.78 2.63 -6.74
N ILE A 56 4.06 3.16 -7.94
CA ILE A 56 3.11 3.12 -9.09
C ILE A 56 2.81 1.68 -9.51
N ARG A 57 3.83 0.83 -9.65
CA ARG A 57 3.67 -0.56 -10.08
C ARG A 57 2.88 -1.38 -9.07
N LYS A 58 3.21 -1.23 -7.78
CA LYS A 58 2.50 -1.87 -6.66
C LYS A 58 1.04 -1.41 -6.58
N ALA A 59 0.78 -0.13 -6.80
CA ALA A 59 -0.58 0.40 -6.85
C ALA A 59 -1.40 -0.28 -7.95
N SER A 60 -0.81 -0.50 -9.13
CA SER A 60 -1.49 -1.14 -10.27
C SER A 60 -1.58 -2.67 -10.20
N ALA A 61 -0.62 -3.36 -9.58
CA ALA A 61 -0.50 -4.83 -9.60
C ALA A 61 -0.18 -5.41 -8.20
N PRO A 62 -1.07 -5.23 -7.21
CA PRO A 62 -0.79 -5.60 -5.82
C PRO A 62 -0.53 -7.10 -5.61
N ASP A 63 -1.10 -7.98 -6.44
CA ASP A 63 -0.92 -9.43 -6.37
C ASP A 63 0.48 -9.91 -6.79
N ILE A 64 1.25 -9.06 -7.47
CA ILE A 64 2.66 -9.31 -7.80
C ILE A 64 3.58 -8.75 -6.69
N TYR A 65 3.31 -7.51 -6.26
CA TYR A 65 4.22 -6.78 -5.37
C TYR A 65 3.97 -7.01 -3.88
N LEU A 66 2.81 -7.51 -3.49
CA LEU A 66 2.45 -7.77 -2.09
C LEU A 66 2.17 -9.26 -1.85
N PRO A 67 3.12 -10.17 -2.12
CA PRO A 67 2.87 -11.62 -2.01
C PRO A 67 2.56 -12.07 -0.57
N SER A 68 2.94 -11.27 0.43
CA SER A 68 2.59 -11.54 1.83
C SER A 68 1.16 -11.13 2.18
N VAL A 69 0.52 -10.25 1.41
CA VAL A 69 -0.80 -9.67 1.70
C VAL A 69 -1.86 -10.11 0.69
N VAL A 70 -1.55 -10.11 -0.61
CA VAL A 70 -2.53 -10.27 -1.68
C VAL A 70 -2.44 -11.67 -2.29
N LYS A 71 -3.59 -12.29 -2.53
CA LYS A 71 -3.66 -13.60 -3.19
C LYS A 71 -3.23 -13.48 -4.66
N PRO A 72 -2.26 -14.29 -5.13
CA PRO A 72 -1.77 -14.23 -6.49
C PRO A 72 -2.89 -14.36 -7.54
N GLY A 73 -2.90 -13.49 -8.55
CA GLY A 73 -3.87 -13.52 -9.64
C GLY A 73 -5.28 -13.04 -9.28
N SER A 74 -5.51 -12.55 -8.06
CA SER A 74 -6.83 -12.07 -7.63
C SER A 74 -7.11 -10.61 -8.00
N ALA A 75 -6.08 -9.83 -8.35
CA ALA A 75 -6.21 -8.40 -8.58
C ALA A 75 -6.96 -8.10 -9.88
N LYS A 76 -7.88 -7.13 -9.79
CA LYS A 76 -8.60 -6.54 -10.92
C LYS A 76 -8.51 -5.03 -10.82
N LYS A 77 -8.45 -4.36 -11.97
CA LYS A 77 -8.33 -2.90 -12.07
C LYS A 77 -9.30 -2.36 -13.12
N TRP A 78 -9.93 -1.24 -12.80
CA TRP A 78 -10.82 -0.48 -13.68
C TRP A 78 -10.36 0.98 -13.69
N GLN A 79 -9.89 1.43 -14.85
CA GLN A 79 -9.41 2.79 -15.05
C GLN A 79 -10.57 3.79 -15.03
N SER A 80 -10.34 4.98 -14.48
CA SER A 80 -11.25 6.13 -14.65
C SER A 80 -10.92 6.90 -15.93
N ASP A 81 -11.60 8.03 -16.19
CA ASP A 81 -11.20 8.93 -17.28
C ASP A 81 -9.87 9.65 -17.00
N ASP A 82 -9.50 9.78 -15.72
CA ASP A 82 -8.20 10.27 -15.28
C ASP A 82 -7.20 9.09 -15.25
N PRO A 83 -6.04 9.19 -15.94
CA PRO A 83 -5.03 8.12 -15.94
C PRO A 83 -4.44 7.84 -14.55
N ASP A 84 -4.46 8.82 -13.66
CA ASP A 84 -3.89 8.73 -12.32
C ASP A 84 -4.92 8.22 -11.30
N VAL A 85 -6.17 8.03 -11.71
CA VAL A 85 -7.26 7.53 -10.85
C VAL A 85 -7.85 6.23 -11.40
N PHE A 86 -7.96 5.22 -10.55
CA PHE A 86 -8.57 3.94 -10.90
C PHE A 86 -9.17 3.24 -9.68
N THR A 87 -10.11 2.33 -9.90
CA THR A 87 -10.57 1.41 -8.85
C THR A 87 -9.86 0.08 -9.02
N ARG A 88 -9.45 -0.55 -7.92
CA ARG A 88 -8.97 -1.93 -7.92
C ARG A 88 -9.73 -2.77 -6.90
N ALA A 89 -9.73 -4.07 -7.12
CA ALA A 89 -10.20 -5.04 -6.14
C ALA A 89 -9.28 -6.26 -6.12
N SER A 90 -9.05 -6.84 -4.95
CA SER A 90 -8.16 -7.99 -4.76
C SER A 90 -8.54 -8.77 -3.52
N GLU A 91 -8.26 -10.08 -3.51
CA GLU A 91 -8.37 -10.90 -2.29
C GLU A 91 -7.11 -10.67 -1.43
N GLN A 92 -7.25 -10.08 -0.25
CA GLN A 92 -6.16 -9.74 0.67
C GLN A 92 -6.29 -10.51 1.99
N ARG A 93 -5.18 -10.86 2.62
CA ARG A 93 -5.19 -11.50 3.94
C ARG A 93 -5.82 -10.56 4.97
N LEU A 94 -6.58 -11.13 5.91
CA LEU A 94 -7.03 -10.37 7.07
C LEU A 94 -5.83 -10.02 7.96
N TRP A 95 -5.76 -8.78 8.44
CA TRP A 95 -4.63 -8.33 9.28
C TRP A 95 -4.44 -9.20 10.53
N LEU A 96 -5.52 -9.42 11.30
CA LEU A 96 -5.48 -10.18 12.55
C LEU A 96 -5.67 -11.70 12.36
N ASN A 97 -6.02 -12.15 11.15
CA ASN A 97 -6.14 -13.57 10.82
C ASN A 97 -5.56 -13.85 9.42
N PRO A 98 -4.22 -13.86 9.28
CA PRO A 98 -3.57 -13.90 7.98
C PRO A 98 -3.77 -15.23 7.24
N SER A 99 -4.40 -16.25 7.85
CA SER A 99 -4.73 -17.50 7.16
C SER A 99 -5.92 -17.38 6.22
N GLU A 100 -6.72 -16.33 6.36
CA GLU A 100 -7.94 -16.09 5.59
C GLU A 100 -7.79 -14.89 4.66
N PHE A 101 -8.57 -14.90 3.57
CA PHE A 101 -8.62 -13.82 2.59
C PHE A 101 -9.97 -13.12 2.58
N ASP A 102 -9.92 -11.86 2.16
CA ASP A 102 -11.03 -10.92 2.11
C ASP A 102 -11.03 -10.14 0.81
N LEU A 103 -12.20 -9.87 0.24
CA LEU A 103 -12.29 -8.99 -0.92
C LEU A 103 -12.15 -7.53 -0.44
N ILE A 104 -11.05 -6.90 -0.83
CA ILE A 104 -10.80 -5.48 -0.63
C ILE A 104 -11.00 -4.74 -1.94
N ILE A 105 -11.74 -3.63 -1.88
CA ILE A 105 -12.00 -2.72 -2.98
C ILE A 105 -11.41 -1.36 -2.60
N GLU A 106 -10.60 -0.77 -3.48
CA GLU A 106 -9.93 0.50 -3.24
C GLU A 106 -10.07 1.42 -4.44
N HIS A 107 -10.46 2.67 -4.20
CA HIS A 107 -10.25 3.76 -5.15
C HIS A 107 -8.84 4.30 -4.96
N VAL A 108 -8.10 4.40 -6.05
CA VAL A 108 -6.66 4.72 -6.05
C VAL A 108 -6.43 6.02 -6.81
N GLN A 109 -5.63 6.91 -6.24
CA GLN A 109 -5.15 8.11 -6.90
C GLN A 109 -3.64 8.23 -6.75
N LEU A 110 -2.95 8.44 -7.87
CA LEU A 110 -1.53 8.78 -7.93
C LEU A 110 -1.37 10.31 -7.92
N ASP A 111 -0.49 10.83 -7.08
CA ASP A 111 -0.04 12.23 -7.14
C ASP A 111 1.45 12.23 -7.52
N HIS A 112 1.73 12.40 -8.81
CA HIS A 112 3.10 12.42 -9.31
C HIS A 112 3.92 13.61 -8.82
N ALA A 113 3.28 14.74 -8.49
CA ALA A 113 3.99 15.93 -8.01
C ALA A 113 4.49 15.74 -6.58
N LYS A 114 3.68 15.10 -5.72
CA LYS A 114 4.07 14.76 -4.35
C LYS A 114 4.75 13.40 -4.21
N GLN A 115 4.67 12.57 -5.26
CA GLN A 115 5.04 11.15 -5.23
C GLN A 115 4.34 10.41 -4.09
N SER A 116 3.02 10.56 -4.04
CA SER A 116 2.15 9.86 -3.12
C SER A 116 1.07 9.07 -3.84
N VAL A 117 0.61 8.00 -3.20
CA VAL A 117 -0.53 7.19 -3.64
C VAL A 117 -1.52 7.08 -2.50
N TYR A 118 -2.78 7.40 -2.80
CA TYR A 118 -3.90 7.23 -1.88
C TYR A 118 -4.72 6.02 -2.30
N PHE A 119 -5.09 5.20 -1.34
CA PHE A 119 -6.00 4.07 -1.52
C PHE A 119 -7.16 4.24 -0.54
N ILE A 120 -8.36 4.43 -1.06
CA ILE A 120 -9.58 4.63 -0.28
C ILE A 120 -10.42 3.38 -0.40
N GLY A 121 -10.46 2.59 0.67
CA GLY A 121 -11.35 1.44 0.78
C GLY A 121 -12.81 1.82 0.49
N ALA A 122 -13.52 0.96 -0.24
CA ALA A 122 -14.94 1.12 -0.55
C ALA A 122 -15.73 -0.13 -0.11
N PRO A 123 -16.94 0.02 0.45
CA PRO A 123 -17.78 -1.11 0.86
C PRO A 123 -18.34 -1.89 -0.33
N ASP A 124 -18.50 -1.23 -1.47
CA ASP A 124 -18.98 -1.83 -2.70
C ASP A 124 -18.47 -1.06 -3.92
N TYR A 125 -18.54 -1.70 -5.08
CA TYR A 125 -18.24 -1.07 -6.36
C TYR A 125 -19.01 -1.74 -7.49
N THR A 126 -19.67 -0.94 -8.32
CA THR A 126 -20.27 -1.42 -9.56
C THR A 126 -19.29 -1.22 -10.70
N THR A 127 -18.81 -2.32 -11.25
CA THR A 127 -17.85 -2.33 -12.36
C THR A 127 -18.50 -1.84 -13.66
N PRO A 128 -17.69 -1.43 -14.67
CA PRO A 128 -18.21 -0.95 -15.95
C PRO A 128 -19.08 -1.97 -16.72
N ASP A 129 -18.90 -3.27 -16.47
CA ASP A 129 -19.72 -4.33 -17.07
C ASP A 129 -21.08 -4.55 -16.35
N GLY A 130 -21.35 -3.76 -15.30
CA GLY A 130 -22.58 -3.81 -14.51
C GLY A 130 -22.53 -4.79 -13.34
N ARG A 131 -21.43 -5.51 -13.13
CA ARG A 131 -21.28 -6.40 -11.97
C ARG A 131 -21.06 -5.59 -10.69
N HIS A 132 -21.81 -5.93 -9.66
CA HIS A 132 -21.68 -5.36 -8.33
C HIS A 132 -20.74 -6.21 -7.47
N LEU A 133 -19.72 -5.57 -6.91
CA LEU A 133 -18.78 -6.15 -5.96
C LEU A 133 -19.08 -5.60 -4.57
N VAL A 134 -18.97 -6.44 -3.55
CA VAL A 134 -19.18 -6.05 -2.16
C VAL A 134 -17.94 -6.47 -1.38
N ALA A 135 -17.29 -5.50 -0.74
CA ALA A 135 -16.18 -5.77 0.16
C ALA A 135 -16.70 -6.56 1.36
N ASP A 136 -15.88 -7.48 1.86
CA ASP A 136 -16.22 -8.21 3.07
C ASP A 136 -15.92 -7.32 4.29
N THR A 137 -16.56 -7.66 5.41
CA THR A 137 -16.61 -6.84 6.62
C THR A 137 -15.90 -7.51 7.80
N ARG A 138 -15.18 -8.61 7.57
CA ARG A 138 -14.40 -9.32 8.61
C ARG A 138 -13.18 -8.53 9.08
N GLN A 139 -12.72 -7.56 8.30
CA GLN A 139 -11.85 -6.49 8.78
C GLN A 139 -12.47 -5.13 8.47
N PRO A 140 -12.16 -4.08 9.26
CA PRO A 140 -12.67 -2.75 8.99
C PRO A 140 -12.24 -2.25 7.60
N LEU A 141 -13.10 -1.45 6.98
CA LEU A 141 -12.71 -0.63 5.83
C LEU A 141 -11.49 0.21 6.23
N PHE A 142 -10.53 0.38 5.32
CA PHE A 142 -9.35 1.17 5.61
C PHE A 142 -8.96 2.07 4.44
N HIS A 143 -8.20 3.10 4.77
CA HIS A 143 -7.58 4.00 3.80
C HIS A 143 -6.08 4.02 4.04
N VAL A 144 -5.32 4.15 2.97
CA VAL A 144 -3.86 4.06 3.01
C VAL A 144 -3.27 5.21 2.19
N GLU A 145 -2.22 5.82 2.73
CA GLU A 145 -1.32 6.68 1.96
C GLU A 145 0.09 6.09 1.98
N HIS A 146 0.68 5.97 0.81
CA HIS A 146 2.11 5.75 0.64
C HIS A 146 2.72 6.98 -0.01
N TRP A 147 3.91 7.37 0.41
CA TRP A 147 4.62 8.43 -0.26
C TRP A 147 6.13 8.27 -0.16
N VAL A 148 6.81 9.01 -1.04
CA VAL A 148 8.25 8.99 -1.16
C VAL A 148 8.84 10.27 -0.58
N GLU A 149 9.75 10.11 0.38
CA GLU A 149 10.57 11.17 0.97
C GLU A 149 12.06 10.91 0.69
N GLY A 150 12.93 11.78 1.23
CA GLY A 150 14.37 11.71 1.01
C GLY A 150 14.80 12.24 -0.36
N ASP A 151 16.11 12.27 -0.59
CA ASP A 151 16.70 12.66 -1.86
C ASP A 151 16.84 11.47 -2.82
N GLU A 152 17.32 11.73 -4.04
CA GLU A 152 17.50 10.70 -5.08
C GLU A 152 18.39 9.54 -4.61
N THR A 153 19.32 9.76 -3.69
CA THR A 153 20.32 8.78 -3.25
C THR A 153 20.04 8.16 -1.89
N GLU A 154 19.14 8.73 -1.09
CA GLU A 154 18.71 8.19 0.20
C GLU A 154 17.18 8.25 0.28
N PRO A 155 16.47 7.45 -0.54
CA PRO A 155 15.02 7.49 -0.60
C PRO A 155 14.39 6.87 0.64
N VAL A 156 13.33 7.51 1.13
CA VAL A 156 12.59 7.10 2.32
C VAL A 156 11.18 6.70 1.92
N ASN A 157 10.82 5.45 2.18
CA ASN A 157 9.45 4.98 2.05
C ASN A 157 8.65 5.37 3.30
N ARG A 158 7.50 5.98 3.07
CA ARG A 158 6.55 6.38 4.11
C ARG A 158 5.21 5.71 3.86
N TRP A 159 4.57 5.30 4.94
CA TRP A 159 3.30 4.60 4.88
C TRP A 159 2.49 4.86 6.13
N ARG A 160 1.23 5.25 5.93
CA ARG A 160 0.24 5.35 6.99
C ARG A 160 -1.09 4.76 6.56
N ILE A 161 -1.81 4.19 7.51
CA ILE A 161 -3.09 3.52 7.32
C ILE A 161 -4.08 3.96 8.39
N VAL A 162 -5.33 4.18 8.00
CA VAL A 162 -6.42 4.44 8.92
C VAL A 162 -7.54 3.44 8.69
N HIS A 163 -7.92 2.71 9.74
CA HIS A 163 -9.08 1.84 9.71
C HIS A 163 -10.31 2.63 10.18
N VAL A 164 -11.37 2.59 9.40
CA VAL A 164 -12.64 3.26 9.69
C VAL A 164 -13.37 2.45 10.76
N THR A 165 -13.34 2.97 11.98
CA THR A 165 -13.84 2.28 13.18
C THR A 165 -14.69 3.23 14.03
N GLU A 166 -15.51 2.68 14.92
CA GLU A 166 -16.30 3.50 15.86
C GLU A 166 -15.47 3.98 17.07
N GLN A 167 -14.38 3.27 17.36
CA GLN A 167 -13.39 3.58 18.38
C GLN A 167 -12.04 2.94 17.99
N PRO A 168 -10.90 3.47 18.47
CA PRO A 168 -9.60 2.87 18.19
C PRO A 168 -9.50 1.40 18.62
N ASP A 169 -8.99 0.56 17.73
CA ASP A 169 -8.79 -0.88 17.94
C ASP A 169 -7.35 -1.15 18.40
N GLN A 170 -7.20 -1.54 19.67
CA GLN A 170 -5.89 -1.82 20.25
C GLN A 170 -5.19 -3.03 19.62
N ALA A 171 -5.93 -4.07 19.21
CA ALA A 171 -5.32 -5.25 18.61
C ALA A 171 -4.70 -4.92 17.25
N MET A 172 -5.37 -4.04 16.48
CA MET A 172 -4.83 -3.49 15.24
C MET A 172 -3.60 -2.62 15.49
N LEU A 173 -3.64 -1.71 16.48
CA LEU A 173 -2.49 -0.89 16.85
C LEU A 173 -1.26 -1.75 17.21
N ASP A 174 -1.46 -2.78 18.04
CA ASP A 174 -0.38 -3.67 18.47
C ASP A 174 0.20 -4.49 17.31
N PHE A 175 -0.66 -5.00 16.42
CA PHE A 175 -0.25 -5.74 15.24
C PHE A 175 0.64 -4.88 14.32
N PHE A 176 0.23 -3.65 14.02
CA PHE A 176 1.01 -2.76 13.18
C PHE A 176 2.27 -2.22 13.87
N ALA A 177 2.24 -2.04 15.19
CA ALA A 177 3.42 -1.70 15.95
C ALA A 177 4.50 -2.78 15.84
N GLU A 178 4.11 -4.07 15.91
CA GLU A 178 5.04 -5.19 15.70
C GLU A 178 5.54 -5.24 14.25
N MET A 179 4.65 -5.08 13.27
CA MET A 179 5.02 -4.99 11.86
C MET A 179 5.99 -3.83 11.57
N GLY A 180 5.88 -2.72 12.31
CA GLY A 180 6.76 -1.57 12.25
C GLY A 180 8.18 -1.82 12.78
N ARG A 181 8.40 -2.89 13.56
CA ARG A 181 9.72 -3.24 14.11
C ARG A 181 10.59 -4.06 13.16
N SER A 182 10.07 -4.46 12.00
CA SER A 182 10.86 -5.16 10.99
C SER A 182 12.08 -4.34 10.59
N VAL A 183 13.26 -4.92 10.74
CA VAL A 183 14.53 -4.36 10.26
C VAL A 183 14.74 -4.54 8.75
N HIS A 184 13.92 -5.38 8.14
CA HIS A 184 13.96 -5.71 6.72
C HIS A 184 13.06 -4.78 5.91
N LEU A 185 13.41 -4.61 4.62
CA LEU A 185 12.57 -3.94 3.64
C LEU A 185 11.18 -4.58 3.58
N ARG A 186 10.19 -3.76 3.22
CA ARG A 186 8.86 -4.23 2.85
C ARG A 186 8.96 -5.10 1.60
N ASP A 187 8.11 -6.13 1.52
CA ASP A 187 8.11 -7.12 0.44
C ASP A 187 8.06 -6.48 -0.96
N PHE A 188 7.24 -5.45 -1.16
CA PHE A 188 7.13 -4.74 -2.42
C PHE A 188 8.43 -4.09 -2.91
N ILE A 189 9.31 -3.65 -2.00
CA ILE A 189 10.62 -3.10 -2.36
C ILE A 189 11.55 -4.25 -2.76
N GLU A 190 11.56 -5.36 -2.02
CA GLU A 190 12.35 -6.53 -2.37
C GLU A 190 11.95 -7.11 -3.73
N VAL A 191 10.64 -7.20 -4.00
CA VAL A 191 10.11 -7.66 -5.30
C VAL A 191 10.55 -6.72 -6.42
N HIS A 192 10.49 -5.41 -6.23
CA HIS A 192 10.94 -4.46 -7.25
C HIS A 192 12.44 -4.60 -7.56
N ILE A 193 13.27 -4.71 -6.53
CA ILE A 193 14.72 -4.89 -6.69
C ILE A 193 15.02 -6.16 -7.50
N ARG A 194 14.37 -7.29 -7.18
CA ARG A 194 14.62 -8.57 -7.83
C ARG A 194 14.02 -8.65 -9.24
N GLU A 195 12.74 -8.33 -9.36
CA GLU A 195 11.96 -8.64 -10.56
C GLU A 195 12.00 -7.52 -11.60
N VAL A 196 12.27 -6.27 -11.20
CA VAL A 196 12.31 -5.11 -12.11
C VAL A 196 13.74 -4.65 -12.35
N LEU A 197 14.52 -4.47 -11.27
CA LEU A 197 15.90 -4.00 -11.39
C LEU A 197 16.89 -5.14 -11.67
N GLY A 198 16.50 -6.39 -11.43
CA GLY A 198 17.33 -7.57 -11.74
C GLY A 198 18.44 -7.85 -10.73
N TYR A 199 18.43 -7.21 -9.56
CA TYR A 199 19.45 -7.40 -8.54
C TYR A 199 19.08 -8.50 -7.56
N ARG A 200 20.08 -9.26 -7.13
CA ARG A 200 19.92 -10.21 -6.03
C ARG A 200 20.20 -9.53 -4.70
N ILE A 201 19.27 -9.72 -3.75
CA ILE A 201 19.44 -9.33 -2.35
C ILE A 201 19.10 -10.50 -1.44
N THR A 202 19.90 -10.69 -0.39
CA THR A 202 19.70 -11.73 0.63
C THR A 202 19.69 -11.07 2.00
N ARG A 203 18.70 -11.40 2.85
CA ARG A 203 18.63 -10.91 4.23
C ARG A 203 19.79 -11.52 5.05
N LYS A 204 20.42 -10.70 5.90
CA LYS A 204 21.50 -11.11 6.82
C LYS A 204 20.96 -11.75 8.10
#